data_AF-A0A7C3J9D4-F1
#
_entry.id   AF-A0A7C3J9D4-F1
#
_cell.length_a   1.000
_cell.length_b   1.000
_cell.length_c   1.000
_cell.angle_alpha   90.00
_cell.angle_beta   90.00
_cell.angle_gamma   90.00
#
_symmetry.space_group_name_H-M   'P 1'
#
loop_
_entity.id
_entity.type
_entity.pdbx_description
1 polymer ?
#
loop_
_entity_poly.entity_id
_entity_poly.type
_entity_poly.pdbx_seq_one_letter_code
_entity_poly.pdbx_strand_id
1 'polypeptide(L)'
;TVAGTGSNGLSGDEGPAITAQLDSPTGLALDNLGNLYISDMDNHRVRKVSISGDTTLPAFGPGALISPINDAVVTSRRPVLDWAEAVDPLSGVGSYTLVLTGPDQVGSLQAALWVTTTESIFTPTVDLADGVYRWTVRAHDAAGNAGPFISPAARFVIAVEEGSRVYLPLILK
;
A
#
# COMPACT_ATOMS: atom_id res chain seq x y z
N THR A 1 12.31 20.02 -12.22
CA THR A 1 13.67 19.46 -12.09
C THR A 1 13.69 18.48 -10.94
N VAL A 2 14.24 17.28 -11.11
CA VAL A 2 14.28 16.23 -10.07
C VAL A 2 15.56 16.23 -9.23
N ALA A 3 16.64 16.82 -9.77
CA ALA A 3 17.90 17.07 -9.08
C ALA A 3 18.66 18.19 -9.79
N GLY A 4 19.51 18.92 -9.08
CA GLY A 4 20.35 19.98 -9.65
C GLY A 4 19.76 21.39 -9.47
N THR A 5 20.65 22.35 -9.23
CA THR A 5 20.34 23.79 -9.19
C THR A 5 20.43 24.48 -10.55
N GLY A 6 21.00 23.81 -11.57
CA GLY A 6 21.30 24.40 -12.86
C GLY A 6 22.66 25.11 -12.94
N SER A 7 23.41 25.17 -11.83
CA SER A 7 24.79 25.66 -11.79
C SER A 7 25.76 24.49 -11.61
N ASN A 8 26.85 24.51 -12.39
CA ASN A 8 27.94 23.55 -12.25
C ASN A 8 28.66 23.72 -10.90
N GLY A 9 29.04 22.60 -10.27
CA GLY A 9 29.79 22.60 -9.01
C GLY A 9 29.55 21.35 -8.17
N LEU A 10 30.08 21.38 -6.94
CA LEU A 10 30.01 20.28 -5.97
C LEU A 10 29.45 20.77 -4.64
N SER A 11 28.15 20.58 -4.44
CA SER A 11 27.48 20.89 -3.16
C SER A 11 26.16 20.14 -3.03
N GLY A 12 25.53 20.23 -1.85
CA GLY A 12 24.19 19.73 -1.58
C GLY A 12 24.04 18.22 -1.41
N ASP A 13 25.16 17.49 -1.26
CA ASP A 13 25.13 16.09 -0.83
C ASP A 13 24.49 15.95 0.55
N GLU A 14 23.84 14.81 0.79
CA GLU A 14 23.05 14.53 2.02
C GLU A 14 21.84 15.46 2.24
N GLY A 15 21.61 16.44 1.35
CA GLY A 15 20.46 17.34 1.36
C GLY A 15 19.44 17.06 0.23
N PRO A 16 18.44 17.95 0.05
CA PRO A 16 17.47 17.82 -1.04
C PRO A 16 18.15 17.78 -2.41
N ALA A 17 17.75 16.83 -3.27
CA ALA A 17 18.36 16.64 -4.58
C ALA A 17 18.32 17.90 -5.47
N ILE A 18 17.28 18.73 -5.32
CA ILE A 18 17.12 19.99 -6.07
C ILE A 18 18.10 21.10 -5.65
N THR A 19 18.74 20.96 -4.49
CA THR A 19 19.77 21.91 -4.02
C THR A 19 21.20 21.46 -4.35
N ALA A 20 21.37 20.25 -4.89
CA ALA A 20 22.67 19.76 -5.30
C ALA A 20 23.20 20.54 -6.52
N GLN A 21 24.49 20.86 -6.54
CA GLN A 21 25.18 21.24 -7.76
C GLN A 21 25.74 19.97 -8.42
N LEU A 22 25.50 19.82 -9.72
CA LEU A 22 25.97 18.73 -10.56
C LEU A 22 26.90 19.31 -11.63
N ASP A 23 27.90 18.56 -12.07
CA ASP A 23 28.86 19.01 -13.08
C ASP A 23 29.02 17.94 -14.19
N SER A 24 28.58 18.31 -15.38
CA SER A 24 28.49 17.43 -16.56
C SER A 24 27.90 16.04 -16.27
N PRO A 25 26.65 15.92 -15.76
CA PRO A 25 26.05 14.60 -15.57
C PRO A 25 25.83 13.89 -16.92
N THR A 26 26.22 12.62 -17.01
CA THR A 26 26.29 11.87 -18.29
C THR A 26 25.35 10.67 -18.40
N GLY A 27 24.76 10.23 -17.30
CA GLY A 27 24.03 8.96 -17.25
C GLY A 27 23.08 8.88 -16.06
N LEU A 28 22.01 8.11 -16.26
CA LEU A 28 20.93 7.90 -15.30
C LEU A 28 20.58 6.41 -15.23
N ALA A 29 20.31 5.91 -14.02
CA ALA A 29 19.81 4.56 -13.78
C ALA A 29 18.82 4.54 -12.61
N LEU A 30 17.89 3.60 -12.61
CA LEU A 30 16.95 3.36 -11.53
C LEU A 30 17.21 1.99 -10.88
N ASP A 31 17.03 1.89 -9.57
CA ASP A 31 16.92 0.59 -8.90
C ASP A 31 15.46 0.14 -8.76
N ASN A 32 15.25 -1.10 -8.30
CA ASN A 32 13.91 -1.68 -8.12
C ASN A 32 13.08 -0.99 -7.01
N LEU A 33 13.71 -0.14 -6.20
CA LEU A 33 13.04 0.70 -5.19
C LEU A 33 12.76 2.11 -5.73
N GLY A 34 13.06 2.37 -7.01
CA GLY A 34 12.84 3.64 -7.68
C GLY A 34 13.91 4.69 -7.41
N ASN A 35 14.98 4.40 -6.67
CA ASN A 35 16.01 5.41 -6.45
C ASN A 35 16.73 5.73 -7.76
N LEU A 36 16.97 7.02 -8.02
CA LEU A 36 17.67 7.51 -9.20
C LEU A 36 19.16 7.65 -8.90
N TYR A 37 19.99 7.04 -9.73
CA TYR A 37 21.43 7.18 -9.71
C TYR A 37 21.86 8.05 -10.88
N ILE A 38 22.71 9.04 -10.60
CA ILE A 38 23.21 10.03 -11.57
C ILE A 38 24.72 9.89 -11.63
N SER A 39 25.29 9.68 -12.82
CA SER A 39 26.74 9.77 -13.02
C SER A 39 27.13 11.23 -13.20
N ASP A 40 27.70 11.82 -12.15
CA ASP A 40 28.13 13.20 -12.07
C ASP A 40 29.62 13.28 -12.47
N MET A 41 29.85 13.35 -13.78
CA MET A 41 31.13 12.97 -14.41
C MET A 41 32.29 13.83 -13.94
N ASP A 42 32.16 15.16 -14.01
CA ASP A 42 33.27 16.07 -13.72
C ASP A 42 33.50 16.22 -12.21
N ASN A 43 32.50 15.85 -11.39
CA ASN A 43 32.65 15.68 -9.95
C ASN A 43 33.19 14.30 -9.55
N HIS A 44 33.42 13.39 -10.50
CA HIS A 44 33.88 12.02 -10.31
C HIS A 44 33.04 11.21 -9.30
N ARG A 45 31.71 11.33 -9.38
CA ARG A 45 30.79 10.71 -8.42
C ARG A 45 29.62 10.00 -9.11
N VAL A 46 29.07 9.00 -8.41
CA VAL A 46 27.71 8.53 -8.64
C VAL A 46 26.87 9.04 -7.49
N ARG A 47 25.88 9.86 -7.79
CA ARG A 47 24.97 10.41 -6.78
C ARG A 47 23.66 9.65 -6.78
N LYS A 48 23.19 9.30 -5.60
CA LYS A 48 21.89 8.67 -5.40
C LYS A 48 20.88 9.73 -4.97
N VAL A 49 19.86 9.93 -5.78
CA VAL A 49 18.62 10.58 -5.40
C VAL A 49 17.69 9.49 -4.92
N SER A 50 17.60 9.35 -3.60
CA SER A 50 16.64 8.42 -3.03
C SER A 50 15.24 8.86 -3.41
N ILE A 51 14.44 7.92 -3.92
CA ILE A 51 12.98 8.02 -3.85
C ILE A 51 12.61 7.64 -2.41
N SER A 52 13.06 8.44 -1.43
CA SER A 52 12.09 8.88 -0.44
C SER A 52 11.25 9.85 -1.24
N GLY A 53 10.16 9.34 -1.83
CA GLY A 53 9.42 10.05 -2.86
C GLY A 53 9.17 11.50 -2.46
N ASP A 54 9.03 12.33 -3.48
CA ASP A 54 8.11 13.47 -3.44
C ASP A 54 7.16 13.37 -2.23
N THR A 55 7.27 14.36 -1.34
CA THR A 55 6.79 14.44 0.05
C THR A 55 5.26 14.37 0.22
N THR A 56 4.58 13.48 -0.49
CA THR A 56 3.12 13.40 -0.52
C THR A 56 2.54 11.99 -0.44
N LEU A 57 3.33 10.90 -0.47
CA LEU A 57 2.82 9.53 -0.27
C LEU A 57 3.84 8.64 0.49
N PRO A 58 3.48 7.92 1.56
CA PRO A 58 4.36 6.98 2.22
C PRO A 58 4.68 5.82 1.26
N ALA A 59 5.98 5.54 1.12
CA ALA A 59 6.53 4.54 0.20
C ALA A 59 6.23 3.08 0.59
N PHE A 60 5.45 2.83 1.65
CA PHE A 60 5.22 1.49 2.18
C PHE A 60 3.72 1.26 2.42
N GLY A 61 3.11 0.41 1.59
CA GLY A 61 1.86 -0.23 1.96
C GLY A 61 2.07 -1.24 3.10
N PRO A 62 1.02 -1.73 3.75
CA PRO A 62 1.13 -2.80 4.74
C PRO A 62 1.75 -4.06 4.11
N GLY A 63 2.53 -4.83 4.89
CA GLY A 63 3.42 -5.87 4.35
C GLY A 63 2.70 -7.05 3.70
N ALA A 64 1.52 -7.43 4.20
CA ALA A 64 0.70 -8.53 3.67
C ALA A 64 -0.70 -8.56 4.32
N LEU A 65 -1.67 -9.16 3.62
CA LEU A 65 -2.96 -9.57 4.21
C LEU A 65 -2.78 -10.95 4.86
N ILE A 66 -3.06 -11.07 6.15
CA ILE A 66 -2.79 -12.29 6.94
C ILE A 66 -4.05 -13.14 7.06
N SER A 67 -5.20 -12.53 7.37
CA SER A 67 -6.46 -13.26 7.49
C SER A 67 -7.66 -12.35 7.20
N PRO A 68 -8.67 -12.82 6.47
CA PRO A 68 -8.68 -14.05 5.69
C PRO A 68 -7.73 -13.96 4.48
N ILE A 69 -6.96 -15.03 4.24
CA ILE A 69 -6.09 -15.15 3.06
C ILE A 69 -6.91 -15.19 1.77
N ASN A 70 -6.26 -14.99 0.63
CA ASN A 70 -6.93 -15.07 -0.66
C ASN A 70 -7.60 -16.44 -0.89
N ASP A 71 -8.85 -16.39 -1.31
CA ASP A 71 -9.78 -17.51 -1.51
C ASP A 71 -10.17 -18.30 -0.24
N ALA A 72 -9.94 -17.72 0.95
CA ALA A 72 -10.38 -18.33 2.20
C ALA A 72 -11.90 -18.50 2.27
N VAL A 73 -12.34 -19.56 2.96
CA VAL A 73 -13.74 -19.76 3.35
C VAL A 73 -13.83 -19.59 4.86
N VAL A 74 -14.68 -18.67 5.32
CA VAL A 74 -14.91 -18.36 6.73
C VAL A 74 -16.36 -18.70 7.12
N THR A 75 -16.54 -19.20 8.33
CA THR A 75 -17.87 -19.54 8.89
C THR A 75 -18.42 -18.44 9.80
N SER A 76 -17.56 -17.54 10.29
CA SER A 76 -17.99 -16.38 11.05
C SER A 76 -18.50 -15.28 10.13
N ARG A 77 -19.68 -14.72 10.44
CA ARG A 77 -20.21 -13.48 9.81
C ARG A 77 -19.50 -12.21 10.26
N ARG A 78 -18.59 -12.31 11.24
CA ARG A 78 -17.68 -11.25 11.67
C ARG A 78 -16.25 -11.77 11.61
N PRO A 79 -15.71 -11.99 10.41
CA PRO A 79 -14.34 -12.45 10.28
C PRO A 79 -13.38 -11.39 10.80
N VAL A 80 -12.32 -11.84 11.48
CA VAL A 80 -11.19 -10.97 11.84
C VAL A 80 -10.39 -10.69 10.57
N LEU A 81 -10.28 -9.42 10.22
CA LEU A 81 -9.42 -8.88 9.16
C LEU A 81 -8.10 -8.47 9.80
N ASP A 82 -7.02 -9.18 9.48
CA ASP A 82 -5.69 -9.04 10.09
C ASP A 82 -4.62 -8.88 9.01
N TRP A 83 -3.73 -7.91 9.17
CA TRP A 83 -2.68 -7.60 8.19
C TRP A 83 -1.36 -7.28 8.88
N ALA A 84 -0.26 -7.47 8.16
CA ALA A 84 1.05 -7.11 8.67
C ALA A 84 1.16 -5.59 8.81
N GLU A 85 1.72 -5.14 9.94
CA GLU A 85 2.01 -3.74 10.16
C GLU A 85 2.89 -3.17 9.05
N ALA A 86 2.57 -1.96 8.62
CA ALA A 86 3.47 -1.20 7.78
C ALA A 86 4.65 -0.72 8.63
N VAL A 87 5.82 -0.60 8.01
CA VAL A 87 7.00 0.00 8.63
C VAL A 87 7.36 1.23 7.83
N ASP A 88 7.18 2.40 8.44
CA ASP A 88 7.71 3.66 7.91
C ASP A 88 8.89 4.11 8.77
N PRO A 89 10.14 4.03 8.25
CA PRO A 89 11.33 4.39 9.00
C PRO A 89 11.49 5.91 9.23
N LEU A 90 10.69 6.76 8.56
CA LEU A 90 10.80 8.21 8.68
C LEU A 90 9.81 8.79 9.68
N SER A 91 8.52 8.48 9.53
CA SER A 91 7.44 9.07 10.35
C SER A 91 6.73 8.08 11.28
N GLY A 92 7.00 6.78 11.13
CA GLY A 92 6.14 5.75 11.68
C GLY A 92 4.77 5.73 11.01
N VAL A 93 4.00 4.67 11.29
CA VAL A 93 2.66 4.51 10.73
C VAL A 93 1.64 5.10 11.70
N GLY A 94 0.80 6.01 11.19
CA GLY A 94 -0.24 6.68 11.98
C GLY A 94 -1.56 5.93 11.95
N SER A 95 -2.01 5.47 10.77
CA SER A 95 -3.28 4.77 10.62
C SER A 95 -3.34 3.89 9.37
N TYR A 96 -4.43 3.15 9.21
CA TYR A 96 -4.72 2.31 8.05
C TYR A 96 -6.10 2.66 7.50
N THR A 97 -6.26 2.54 6.17
CA THR A 97 -7.59 2.45 5.55
C THR A 97 -7.80 1.06 5.01
N LEU A 98 -8.81 0.37 5.54
CA LEU A 98 -9.30 -0.90 5.03
C LEU A 98 -10.52 -0.67 4.13
N VAL A 99 -10.55 -1.38 3.01
CA VAL A 99 -11.68 -1.42 2.08
C VAL A 99 -12.19 -2.85 2.02
N LEU A 100 -13.49 -3.03 2.31
CA LEU A 100 -14.18 -4.30 2.20
C LEU A 100 -15.35 -4.15 1.21
N THR A 101 -15.39 -5.02 0.22
CA THR A 101 -16.41 -5.04 -0.84
C THR A 101 -17.18 -6.36 -0.78
N GLY A 102 -18.51 -6.28 -0.71
CA GLY A 102 -19.40 -7.43 -0.49
C GLY A 102 -19.87 -8.19 -1.73
N PRO A 103 -20.78 -9.17 -1.54
CA PRO A 103 -21.23 -10.09 -2.58
C PRO A 103 -22.22 -9.53 -3.61
N ASP A 104 -23.03 -8.52 -3.26
CA ASP A 104 -24.12 -8.03 -4.13
C ASP A 104 -23.67 -7.05 -5.23
N GLN A 105 -22.41 -7.14 -5.66
CA GLN A 105 -21.78 -6.09 -6.48
C GLN A 105 -21.83 -6.45 -7.96
N VAL A 106 -23.04 -6.44 -8.52
CA VAL A 106 -23.29 -6.46 -9.97
C VAL A 106 -23.98 -5.13 -10.35
N GLY A 107 -23.22 -4.13 -10.79
CA GLY A 107 -23.75 -2.83 -11.22
C GLY A 107 -22.91 -1.61 -10.81
N SER A 108 -23.27 -0.43 -11.32
CA SER A 108 -22.47 0.80 -11.30
C SER A 108 -22.46 1.60 -9.98
N LEU A 109 -22.97 1.06 -8.88
CA LEU A 109 -22.87 1.68 -7.55
C LEU A 109 -22.30 0.66 -6.57
N GLN A 110 -20.97 0.71 -6.42
CA GLN A 110 -20.22 -0.16 -5.53
C GLN A 110 -20.36 0.30 -4.08
N ALA A 111 -21.04 -0.46 -3.23
CA ALA A 111 -21.07 -0.20 -1.79
C ALA A 111 -19.86 -0.90 -1.14
N ALA A 112 -18.78 -0.14 -0.96
CA ALA A 112 -17.62 -0.58 -0.20
C ALA A 112 -17.70 -0.02 1.23
N LEU A 113 -17.40 -0.86 2.22
CA LEU A 113 -17.16 -0.40 3.58
C LEU A 113 -15.73 0.14 3.65
N TRP A 114 -15.60 1.40 4.04
CA TRP A 114 -14.32 2.06 4.29
C TRP A 114 -14.13 2.21 5.79
N VAL A 115 -13.02 1.70 6.30
CA VAL A 115 -12.69 1.74 7.72
C VAL A 115 -11.33 2.40 7.89
N THR A 116 -11.23 3.36 8.81
CA THR A 116 -9.96 3.90 9.27
C THR A 116 -9.69 3.42 10.69
N THR A 117 -8.50 2.86 10.92
CA THR A 117 -8.07 2.34 12.23
C THR A 117 -6.59 2.59 12.46
N THR A 118 -6.16 2.68 13.72
CA THR A 118 -4.73 2.74 14.09
C THR A 118 -4.15 1.35 14.32
N GLU A 119 -4.99 0.33 14.46
CA GLU A 119 -4.58 -1.04 14.68
C GLU A 119 -4.40 -1.79 13.37
N SER A 120 -3.56 -2.82 13.37
CA SER A 120 -3.32 -3.74 12.25
C SER A 120 -4.36 -4.86 12.14
N ILE A 121 -5.50 -4.67 12.80
CA ILE A 121 -6.57 -5.65 12.93
C ILE A 121 -7.93 -4.94 12.94
N PHE A 122 -8.96 -5.61 12.41
CA PHE A 122 -10.33 -5.12 12.45
C PHE A 122 -11.32 -6.28 12.51
N THR A 123 -12.37 -6.12 13.32
CA THR A 123 -13.52 -7.04 13.35
C THR A 123 -14.80 -6.25 13.07
N PRO A 124 -15.63 -6.63 12.08
CA PRO A 124 -16.91 -5.99 11.84
C PRO A 124 -17.80 -5.98 13.08
N THR A 125 -18.42 -4.84 13.38
CA THR A 125 -19.34 -4.69 14.53
C THR A 125 -20.76 -5.18 14.23
N VAL A 126 -21.06 -5.38 12.95
CA VAL A 126 -22.32 -5.91 12.44
C VAL A 126 -22.06 -7.20 11.66
N ASP A 127 -23.05 -8.08 11.61
CA ASP A 127 -22.96 -9.31 10.83
C ASP A 127 -22.90 -8.98 9.33
N LEU A 128 -21.92 -9.55 8.65
CA LEU A 128 -21.85 -9.53 7.20
C LEU A 128 -22.77 -10.62 6.64
N ALA A 129 -23.35 -10.34 5.46
CA ALA A 129 -24.14 -11.32 4.73
C ALA A 129 -23.26 -12.47 4.22
N ASP A 130 -23.89 -13.61 3.91
CA ASP A 130 -23.18 -14.71 3.29
C ASP A 130 -22.83 -14.35 1.84
N GLY A 131 -21.67 -14.78 1.35
CA GLY A 131 -21.24 -14.52 -0.02
C GLY A 131 -19.75 -14.23 -0.18
N VAL A 132 -19.37 -13.80 -1.38
CA VAL A 132 -17.98 -13.50 -1.77
C VAL A 132 -17.63 -12.05 -1.44
N TYR A 133 -16.54 -11.86 -0.71
CA TYR A 133 -15.99 -10.57 -0.36
C TYR A 133 -14.60 -10.38 -0.98
N ARG A 134 -14.23 -9.12 -1.17
CA ARG A 134 -12.84 -8.70 -1.46
C ARG A 134 -12.40 -7.65 -0.46
N TRP A 135 -11.14 -7.69 -0.05
CA TRP A 135 -10.61 -6.71 0.88
C TRP A 135 -9.15 -6.36 0.61
N THR A 136 -8.80 -5.12 0.93
CA THR A 136 -7.43 -4.59 0.86
C THR A 136 -7.24 -3.49 1.90
N VAL A 137 -5.98 -3.18 2.19
CA VAL A 137 -5.57 -2.19 3.18
C VAL A 137 -4.46 -1.32 2.60
N ARG A 138 -4.43 -0.05 2.98
CA ARG A 138 -3.27 0.85 2.84
C ARG A 138 -2.92 1.46 4.18
N ALA A 139 -1.66 1.86 4.34
CA ALA A 139 -1.17 2.57 5.51
C ALA A 139 -1.19 4.08 5.25
N HIS A 140 -1.23 4.85 6.33
CA HIS A 140 -1.01 6.29 6.36
C HIS A 140 0.06 6.62 7.38
N ASP A 141 0.93 7.57 7.06
CA ASP A 141 1.90 8.08 8.02
C ASP A 141 1.22 8.95 9.11
N ALA A 142 2.00 9.41 10.08
CA ALA A 142 1.51 10.31 11.13
C ALA A 142 1.02 11.67 10.61
N ALA A 143 1.41 12.08 9.40
CA ALA A 143 0.95 13.29 8.74
C ALA A 143 -0.35 13.08 7.92
N GLY A 144 -0.84 11.83 7.83
CA GLY A 144 -2.04 11.47 7.08
C GLY A 144 -1.83 11.24 5.59
N ASN A 145 -0.58 11.17 5.13
CA ASN A 145 -0.29 10.82 3.73
C ASN A 145 -0.55 9.33 3.52
N ALA A 146 -1.16 8.96 2.39
CA ALA A 146 -1.65 7.61 2.15
C ALA A 146 -0.74 6.79 1.21
N GLY A 147 -0.37 5.58 1.62
CA GLY A 147 0.42 4.67 0.80
C GLY A 147 -0.45 3.94 -0.24
N PRO A 148 0.16 3.11 -1.09
CA PRO A 148 -0.60 2.26 -2.00
C PRO A 148 -1.41 1.23 -1.23
N PHE A 149 -2.54 0.82 -1.81
CA PHE A 149 -3.27 -0.37 -1.35
C PHE A 149 -2.47 -1.65 -1.65
N ILE A 150 -2.57 -2.64 -0.77
CA ILE A 150 -2.08 -3.99 -1.06
C ILE A 150 -2.78 -4.50 -2.33
N SER A 151 -1.97 -4.92 -3.30
CA SER A 151 -2.44 -5.48 -4.56
C SER A 151 -1.77 -6.83 -4.82
N PRO A 152 -2.51 -7.88 -5.22
CA PRO A 152 -3.96 -7.86 -5.41
C PRO A 152 -4.74 -7.81 -4.07
N ALA A 153 -5.99 -7.35 -4.11
CA ALA A 153 -6.92 -7.49 -3.00
C ALA A 153 -7.19 -8.98 -2.73
N ALA A 154 -7.28 -9.39 -1.46
CA ALA A 154 -7.64 -10.76 -1.11
C ALA A 154 -9.15 -10.97 -1.26
N ARG A 155 -9.50 -12.13 -1.80
CA ARG A 155 -10.88 -12.62 -1.86
C ARG A 155 -11.16 -13.56 -0.69
N PHE A 156 -12.35 -13.55 -0.12
CA PHE A 156 -12.81 -14.61 0.79
C PHE A 156 -14.31 -14.86 0.64
N VAL A 157 -14.80 -15.95 1.22
CA VAL A 157 -16.21 -16.35 1.17
C VAL A 157 -16.74 -16.54 2.58
N ILE A 158 -17.83 -15.87 2.92
CA ILE A 158 -18.65 -16.21 4.09
C ILE A 158 -19.65 -17.27 3.63
N ALA A 159 -19.51 -18.49 4.14
CA ALA A 159 -20.33 -19.62 3.71
C ALA A 159 -21.76 -19.54 4.25
N VAL A 160 -22.72 -20.08 3.48
CA VAL A 160 -24.10 -20.26 3.95
C VAL A 160 -24.13 -21.50 4.84
N GLU A 161 -24.48 -21.32 6.12
CA GLU A 161 -24.75 -22.42 7.03
C GLU A 161 -26.26 -22.73 7.07
N GLU A 162 -26.64 -23.91 6.57
CA GLU A 162 -27.99 -24.45 6.70
C GLU A 162 -27.90 -25.81 7.42
N GLY A 163 -28.02 -25.80 8.74
CA GLY A 163 -27.78 -26.97 9.60
C GLY A 163 -26.29 -27.32 9.72
N SER A 164 -25.92 -28.61 9.66
CA SER A 164 -24.51 -29.07 9.73
C SER A 164 -23.78 -29.11 8.38
N ARG A 165 -24.31 -28.42 7.35
CA ARG A 165 -23.76 -28.45 5.98
C ARG A 165 -23.28 -27.05 5.58
N VAL A 166 -22.04 -26.99 5.12
CA VAL A 166 -21.40 -25.79 4.56
C VAL A 166 -21.58 -25.80 3.05
N TYR A 167 -22.30 -24.82 2.49
CA TYR A 167 -22.47 -24.69 1.04
C TYR A 167 -21.53 -23.60 0.50
N LEU A 168 -20.72 -23.95 -0.50
CA LEU A 168 -19.94 -22.98 -1.26
C LEU A 168 -20.85 -22.36 -2.33
N PRO A 169 -20.92 -21.03 -2.46
CA PRO A 169 -21.65 -20.39 -3.55
C PRO A 169 -21.04 -20.82 -4.88
N LEU A 170 -21.89 -21.26 -5.81
CA LEU A 170 -21.49 -21.72 -7.14
C LEU A 170 -20.88 -20.54 -7.92
N ILE A 171 -19.56 -20.58 -8.13
CA ILE A 171 -18.87 -19.60 -8.97
C ILE A 171 -18.97 -20.06 -10.43
N LEU A 172 -19.90 -19.48 -11.20
CA LEU A 172 -19.88 -19.61 -12.66
C LEU A 172 -18.66 -18.84 -13.18
N LYS A 173 -17.71 -19.55 -13.78
CA LYS A 173 -16.55 -18.97 -14.47
C LYS A 173 -16.94 -18.41 -15.83
#